data_AF-A0A8H6JEL9-F1
#
_entry.id   AF-A0A8H6JEL9-F1
#
_cell.length_a   1.000
_cell.length_b   1.000
_cell.length_c   1.000
_cell.angle_alpha   90.00
_cell.angle_beta   90.00
_cell.angle_gamma   90.00
#
_symmetry.space_group_name_H-M   'P 1'
#
loop_
_entity.id
_entity.type
_entity.pdbx_description
1 polymer ?
#
loop_
_entity_poly.entity_id
_entity_poly.type
_entity_poly.pdbx_seq_one_letter_code
_entity_poly.pdbx_strand_id
1 'polypeptide(L)' 'MADATKYTVGWICALPTEFNAAKAFLDEKHEDTPSVARHDNNSYALGRIGCHNVVLAVLPDG' A
#
# COMPACT_ATOMS: atom_id res chain seq x y z
N MET A 1 4.03 -7.44 -11.30
CA MET A 1 4.43 -7.38 -9.88
C MET A 1 5.40 -6.25 -9.73
N ALA A 2 5.17 -5.38 -8.76
CA ALA A 2 6.03 -4.25 -8.48
C ALA A 2 7.42 -4.74 -8.01
N ASP A 3 8.46 -4.04 -8.42
CA ASP A 3 9.79 -4.21 -7.84
C ASP A 3 9.80 -3.68 -6.41
N ALA A 4 9.83 -4.58 -5.44
CA ALA A 4 9.77 -4.24 -4.02
C ALA A 4 10.91 -3.30 -3.58
N THR A 5 12.05 -3.31 -4.27
CA THR A 5 13.19 -2.45 -3.93
C THR A 5 12.93 -0.96 -4.20
N LYS A 6 11.91 -0.64 -5.01
CA LYS A 6 11.52 0.75 -5.31
C LYS A 6 10.67 1.40 -4.23
N TYR A 7 10.06 0.62 -3.34
CA TYR A 7 9.16 1.13 -2.30
C TYR A 7 9.87 1.11 -0.95
N THR A 8 10.11 2.30 -0.41
CA THR A 8 10.97 2.47 0.77
C THR A 8 10.18 2.81 2.03
N VAL A 9 8.89 3.11 1.88
CA VAL A 9 7.99 3.46 2.99
C VAL A 9 6.79 2.53 2.99
N GLY A 10 6.49 1.93 4.15
CA GLY A 10 5.28 1.15 4.38
C GLY A 10 4.33 1.92 5.31
N TRP A 11 3.08 2.06 4.91
CA TRP A 11 2.00 2.64 5.72
C TRP A 11 0.93 1.57 5.97
N ILE A 12 0.93 1.03 7.17
CA ILE A 12 0.00 -0.01 7.62
C ILE A 12 -1.19 0.65 8.31
N CYS A 13 -2.39 0.32 7.85
CA CYS A 13 -3.65 0.74 8.44
C CYS A 13 -4.29 -0.45 9.14
N ALA A 14 -4.90 -0.22 10.31
CA ALA A 14 -5.71 -1.25 10.94
C ALA A 14 -7.08 -1.32 10.25
N LEU A 15 -7.71 -0.15 10.04
CA LEU A 15 -9.08 -0.08 9.57
C LEU A 15 -9.19 0.23 8.07
N PRO A 16 -10.21 -0.30 7.37
CA PRO A 16 -10.50 0.07 5.97
C PRO A 16 -10.71 1.58 5.77
N THR A 17 -11.27 2.28 6.77
CA THR A 17 -11.48 3.73 6.71
C THR A 17 -10.16 4.49 6.68
N GLU A 18 -9.17 4.06 7.48
CA GLU A 18 -7.82 4.63 7.48
C GLU A 18 -7.12 4.35 6.15
N PHE A 19 -7.25 3.13 5.63
CA PHE A 19 -6.70 2.76 4.33
C PHE A 19 -7.28 3.60 3.19
N ASN A 20 -8.58 3.86 3.22
CA ASN A 20 -9.23 4.73 2.24
C ASN A 20 -8.76 6.18 2.35
N ALA A 21 -8.59 6.70 3.57
CA ALA A 21 -8.02 8.02 3.78
C ALA A 21 -6.57 8.08 3.28
N ALA A 22 -5.74 7.09 3.62
CA ALA A 22 -4.34 7.01 3.21
C ALA A 22 -4.17 6.92 1.68
N LYS A 23 -5.03 6.16 0.98
CA LYS A 23 -5.09 6.15 -0.49
C LYS A 23 -5.45 7.51 -1.09
N ALA A 24 -6.20 8.35 -0.38
CA ALA A 24 -6.57 9.68 -0.84
C ALA A 24 -5.41 10.68 -0.70
N PHE A 25 -4.43 10.40 0.16
CA PHE A 25 -3.21 11.20 0.33
C PHE A 25 -2.10 10.86 -0.68
N LEU A 26 -2.29 9.85 -1.53
CA LEU A 26 -1.34 9.53 -2.59
C LEU A 26 -1.39 10.60 -3.69
N ASP A 27 -0.24 11.17 -4.03
CA ASP A 27 -0.08 12.07 -5.18
C ASP A 27 -0.24 11.29 -6.49
N GLU A 28 0.27 10.06 -6.51
CA GLU A 28 0.18 9.13 -7.64
C GLU A 28 -0.18 7.74 -7.12
N LYS A 29 -1.08 7.05 -7.83
CA LYS A 29 -1.44 5.64 -7.57
C LYS A 29 -0.80 4.78 -8.64
N HIS A 30 -0.07 3.76 -8.24
CA HIS A 30 0.53 2.80 -9.17
C HIS A 30 -0.43 1.63 -9.38
N GLU A 31 -0.60 1.18 -10.62
CA GLU A 31 -1.45 0.02 -10.97
C GLU A 31 -0.79 -1.33 -10.64
N ASP A 32 0.49 -1.31 -10.29
CA ASP A 32 1.23 -2.51 -9.91
C ASP A 32 0.71 -3.15 -8.62
N THR A 33 0.82 -4.47 -8.56
CA THR A 33 0.56 -5.26 -7.35
C THR A 33 1.86 -5.66 -6.67
N PRO A 34 1.96 -5.56 -5.32
CA PRO A 34 3.13 -6.04 -4.60
C PRO A 34 3.25 -7.56 -4.70
N SER A 35 4.48 -8.06 -4.63
CA SER A 35 4.72 -9.50 -4.42
C SER A 35 4.46 -9.82 -2.95
N VAL A 36 3.45 -10.64 -2.68
CA VAL A 36 3.01 -11.01 -1.32
C VAL A 36 3.14 -12.52 -1.09
N ALA A 37 3.21 -12.92 0.18
CA ALA A 37 3.27 -14.33 0.53
C ALA A 37 1.94 -15.05 0.16
N ARG A 38 2.01 -16.35 -0.11
CA ARG A 38 0.85 -17.16 -0.55
C ARG A 38 -0.37 -17.12 0.38
N HIS A 39 -0.17 -16.86 1.67
CA HIS A 39 -1.22 -16.82 2.69
C HIS A 39 -1.42 -15.41 3.26
N ASP A 40 -0.94 -14.39 2.56
CA ASP A 40 -1.20 -12.99 2.90
C ASP A 40 -2.58 -12.59 2.38
N ASN A 41 -3.48 -12.28 3.32
CA ASN A 41 -4.85 -11.85 3.03
C ASN A 41 -5.03 -10.33 3.24
N ASN A 42 -3.94 -9.57 3.41
CA ASN A 42 -4.00 -8.12 3.52
C ASN A 42 -4.34 -7.51 2.17
N SER A 43 -5.01 -6.35 2.20
CA SER A 43 -5.21 -5.54 1.01
C SER A 43 -4.08 -4.52 0.88
N TYR A 44 -3.60 -4.33 -0.35
CA TYR A 44 -2.49 -3.43 -0.63
C TYR A 44 -2.85 -2.38 -1.67
N ALA A 45 -2.22 -1.22 -1.57
CA ALA A 45 -2.19 -0.21 -2.62
C ALA A 45 -0.79 0.36 -2.74
N LEU A 46 -0.37 0.68 -3.95
CA LEU A 46 0.95 1.24 -4.23
C LEU A 46 0.79 2.67 -4.75
N GLY A 47 1.72 3.54 -4.38
CA GLY A 47 1.71 4.90 -4.88
C GLY A 47 2.92 5.71 -4.46
N ARG A 48 2.77 7.02 -4.56
CA ARG A 48 3.78 8.00 -4.20
C ARG A 48 3.19 9.12 -3.34
N ILE A 49 3.99 9.58 -2.37
CA ILE A 49 3.77 10.80 -1.61
C ILE A 49 5.07 11.60 -1.67
N GLY A 50 5.03 12.80 -2.25
CA GLY A 50 6.19 13.61 -2.55
C GLY A 50 7.21 12.83 -3.41
N CYS A 51 8.44 12.68 -2.91
CA CYS A 51 9.50 11.93 -3.58
C CYS A 51 9.60 10.46 -3.12
N HIS A 52 8.68 9.98 -2.28
CA HIS A 52 8.73 8.63 -1.70
C HIS A 52 7.69 7.72 -2.35
N ASN A 53 8.13 6.54 -2.80
CA ASN A 53 7.20 5.48 -3.19
C ASN A 53 6.76 4.73 -1.93
N VAL A 54 5.44 4.61 -1.74
CA VAL A 54 4.80 4.10 -0.52
C VAL A 54 3.99 2.85 -0.83
N VAL A 55 4.10 1.84 0.03
CA VAL A 55 3.17 0.70 0.09
C VAL A 55 2.16 0.93 1.20
N LEU A 56 0.88 0.94 0.85
CA LEU A 56 -0.22 0.92 1.81
C LEU A 56 -0.65 -0.52 2.04
N ALA A 57 -0.89 -0.90 3.28
CA ALA A 57 -1.44 -2.19 3.65
C ALA A 57 -2.60 -2.02 4.63
N VAL A 58 -3.61 -2.87 4.55
CA VAL A 58 -4.67 -2.98 5.55
C VAL A 58 -4.99 -4.43 5.84
N LEU A 59 -5.20 -4.73 7.12
CA LEU A 59 -5.57 -6.07 7.56
C LEU A 59 -7.00 -6.40 7.12
N PRO A 60 -7.31 -7.69 6.83
CA PRO A 60 -8.63 -8.11 6.36
C PRO A 60 -9.74 -7.89 7.39
N ASP A 61 -9.41 -8.00 8.68
CA ASP A 61 -10.28 -7.71 9.81
C ASP A 61 -9.66 -6.55 10.58
N GLY A 62 -10.20 -5.34 10.37
CA GLY A 62 -9.75 -4.14 11.08
C GLY A 62 -10.11 -4.13 12.55
#